data_AF-A0A9E3S0I7-F1
#
_entry.id   AF-A0A9E3S0I7-F1
#
_cell.length_a   1.000
_cell.length_b   1.000
_cell.length_c   1.000
_cell.angle_alpha   90.00
_cell.angle_beta   90.00
_cell.angle_gamma   90.00
#
_symmetry.space_group_name_H-M   'P 1'
#
loop_
_entity.id
_entity.type
_entity.pdbx_description
1 polymer ?
#
loop_
_entity_poly.entity_id
_entity_poly.type
_entity_poly.pdbx_seq_one_letter_code
_entity_poly.pdbx_strand_id
1 'polypeptide(L)'
;MRLFENHFGRWQVYIFEVQFLVFTVLSYVGAKGGLDASEPPKRLWTVTCAAITGPFAGAIARGGQSCCLEFSLQILPVCGGALAMGTVAQFLRLPFGRFNKPMRLAAWSLGLLVWFSGIPVSFLHAFS
;
A
#
# COMPACT_ATOMS: atom_id res chain seq x y z
N MET A 1 9.80 -13.08 30.54
CA MET A 1 8.63 -12.94 29.65
C MET A 1 9.13 -12.64 28.24
N ARG A 2 8.74 -13.42 27.21
CA ARG A 2 8.99 -13.02 25.81
C ARG A 2 7.92 -12.01 25.40
N LEU A 3 8.33 -10.78 25.09
CA LEU A 3 7.45 -9.69 24.61
C LEU A 3 7.20 -9.77 23.09
N PHE A 4 8.17 -10.34 22.37
CA PHE A 4 8.17 -10.47 20.91
C PHE A 4 7.99 -11.92 20.49
N GLU A 5 7.10 -12.14 19.53
CA GLU A 5 6.87 -13.43 18.90
C GLU A 5 6.34 -13.19 17.48
N ASN A 6 6.83 -13.96 16.51
CA ASN A 6 6.43 -13.81 15.11
C ASN A 6 5.09 -14.52 14.87
N HIS A 7 4.04 -13.76 14.56
CA HIS A 7 2.71 -14.30 14.27
C HIS A 7 2.35 -14.27 12.78
N PHE A 8 3.31 -13.98 11.90
CA PHE A 8 3.08 -14.08 10.46
C PHE A 8 2.78 -15.52 10.06
N GLY A 9 1.68 -15.70 9.33
CA GLY A 9 1.27 -16.96 8.76
C GLY A 9 0.57 -16.76 7.43
N ARG A 10 -0.08 -17.84 6.95
CA ARG A 10 -0.73 -17.86 5.63
C ARG A 10 -1.83 -16.81 5.49
N TRP A 11 -2.56 -16.49 6.57
CA TRP A 11 -3.64 -15.51 6.54
C TRP A 11 -3.14 -14.09 6.23
N GLN A 12 -2.01 -13.67 6.78
CA GLN A 12 -1.41 -12.37 6.47
C GLN A 12 -0.97 -12.29 5.01
N VAL A 13 -0.43 -13.39 4.46
CA VAL A 13 -0.05 -13.50 3.05
C VAL A 13 -1.29 -13.39 2.17
N TYR A 14 -2.36 -14.13 2.45
CA TYR A 14 -3.61 -14.02 1.67
C TYR A 14 -4.23 -12.63 1.74
N ILE A 15 -4.22 -11.97 2.90
CA ILE A 15 -4.70 -10.59 3.02
C ILE A 15 -3.85 -9.66 2.16
N PHE A 16 -2.52 -9.82 2.20
CA PHE A 16 -1.60 -9.05 1.36
C PHE A 16 -1.89 -9.26 -0.12
N GLU A 17 -1.95 -10.52 -0.57
CA GLU A 17 -2.18 -10.87 -1.98
C GLU A 17 -3.51 -10.32 -2.50
N VAL A 18 -4.60 -10.50 -1.75
CA VAL A 18 -5.93 -10.00 -2.16
C VAL A 18 -5.92 -8.49 -2.31
N GLN A 19 -5.39 -7.75 -1.32
CA GLN A 19 -5.32 -6.29 -1.40
C GLN A 19 -4.38 -5.85 -2.53
N PHE A 20 -3.20 -6.46 -2.63
CA PHE A 20 -2.23 -6.18 -3.68
C PHE A 20 -2.85 -6.36 -5.07
N LEU A 21 -3.58 -7.45 -5.31
CA LEU A 21 -4.25 -7.70 -6.60
C LEU A 21 -5.32 -6.64 -6.89
N VAL A 22 -6.18 -6.32 -5.92
CA VAL A 22 -7.22 -5.28 -6.08
C VAL A 22 -6.59 -3.94 -6.45
N PHE A 23 -5.58 -3.51 -5.71
CA PHE A 23 -4.92 -2.23 -5.96
C PHE A 23 -4.01 -2.23 -7.19
N THR A 24 -3.50 -3.39 -7.61
CA THR A 24 -2.82 -3.55 -8.91
C THR A 24 -3.80 -3.33 -10.06
N VAL A 25 -5.01 -3.91 -9.98
CA VAL A 25 -6.06 -3.68 -10.98
C VAL A 25 -6.46 -2.20 -11.01
N LEU A 26 -6.64 -1.56 -9.86
CA LEU A 26 -6.91 -0.12 -9.80
C LEU A 26 -5.76 0.71 -10.39
N SER A 27 -4.51 0.35 -10.09
CA SER A 27 -3.32 0.99 -10.68
C SER A 27 -3.29 0.86 -12.20
N TYR A 28 -3.64 -0.33 -12.72
CA TYR A 28 -3.73 -0.59 -14.14
C TYR A 28 -4.80 0.26 -14.82
N VAL A 29 -5.99 0.37 -14.20
CA VAL A 29 -7.08 1.21 -14.70
C VAL A 29 -6.68 2.69 -14.69
N GLY A 30 -6.08 3.17 -13.59
CA GLY A 30 -5.57 4.55 -13.47
C GLY A 30 -4.48 4.85 -14.50
N ALA A 31 -3.50 3.96 -14.65
CA ALA A 31 -2.43 4.10 -15.64
C ALA A 31 -2.98 4.10 -17.08
N LYS A 32 -4.01 3.30 -17.37
CA LYS A 32 -4.69 3.34 -18.67
C LYS A 32 -5.34 4.70 -18.90
N GLY A 33 -6.20 5.17 -17.99
CA GLY A 33 -6.92 6.43 -18.14
C GLY A 33 -6.04 7.69 -18.12
N GLY A 34 -4.88 7.64 -17.45
CA GLY A 34 -3.98 8.77 -17.30
C GLY A 34 -2.76 8.80 -18.24
N LEU A 35 -2.35 7.64 -18.74
CA LEU A 35 -1.15 7.47 -19.56
C LEU A 35 -1.48 6.87 -20.93
N ASP A 36 -2.63 7.22 -21.51
CA ASP A 36 -3.08 6.69 -22.81
C ASP A 36 -2.10 6.97 -23.96
N ALA A 37 -1.13 7.88 -23.79
CA ALA A 37 -0.04 8.13 -24.72
C ALA A 37 1.25 7.32 -24.49
N SER A 38 1.34 6.51 -23.42
CA SER A 38 2.56 5.77 -23.05
C SER A 38 2.66 4.38 -23.69
N GLU A 39 3.86 4.01 -24.11
CA GLU A 39 4.14 2.69 -24.68
C GLU A 39 3.83 1.54 -23.69
N PRO A 40 3.36 0.37 -24.17
CA PRO A 40 3.02 -0.79 -23.34
C PRO A 40 4.05 -1.18 -22.26
N PRO A 41 5.38 -1.21 -22.53
CA PRO A 41 6.36 -1.58 -21.50
C PRO A 41 6.46 -0.55 -20.37
N LYS A 42 6.33 0.75 -20.67
CA LYS A 42 6.35 1.81 -19.65
C LYS A 42 5.13 1.72 -18.74
N ARG A 43 3.97 1.40 -19.31
CA ARG A 43 2.73 1.20 -18.55
C ARG A 43 2.85 0.05 -17.55
N LEU A 44 3.41 -1.09 -17.95
CA LEU A 44 3.61 -2.23 -17.06
C LEU A 44 4.52 -1.86 -15.88
N TRP A 45 5.65 -1.21 -16.17
CA TRP A 45 6.56 -0.73 -15.13
C TRP A 45 5.88 0.22 -14.16
N THR A 46 5.10 1.19 -14.65
CA THR A 46 4.35 2.11 -13.78
C THR A 46 3.36 1.37 -12.88
N VAL A 47 2.63 0.39 -13.41
CA VAL A 47 1.66 -0.40 -12.63
C VAL A 47 2.36 -1.24 -11.57
N THR A 48 3.47 -1.89 -11.90
CA THR A 48 4.26 -2.67 -10.94
C THR A 48 4.84 -1.78 -9.85
N CYS A 49 5.45 -0.65 -10.22
CA CYS A 49 5.99 0.28 -9.24
C CYS A 49 4.87 0.90 -8.39
N ALA A 50 3.72 1.26 -8.96
CA ALA A 50 2.57 1.76 -8.21
C ALA A 50 2.07 0.74 -7.18
N ALA A 51 1.91 -0.52 -7.59
CA ALA A 51 1.46 -1.59 -6.70
C ALA A 51 2.41 -1.82 -5.52
N ILE A 52 3.72 -1.64 -5.69
CA ILE A 52 4.71 -1.85 -4.64
C ILE A 52 4.88 -0.61 -3.76
N THR A 53 5.04 0.55 -4.39
CA THR A 53 5.44 1.80 -3.74
C THR A 53 4.28 2.60 -3.15
N GLY A 54 3.03 2.12 -3.32
CA GLY A 54 1.85 2.70 -2.70
C GLY A 54 1.67 4.19 -3.03
N PRO A 55 1.95 5.10 -2.07
CA PRO A 55 1.79 6.56 -2.25
C PRO A 55 2.59 7.21 -3.38
N PHE A 56 3.59 6.54 -3.97
CA PHE A 56 4.42 7.11 -5.04
C PHE A 56 3.88 6.87 -6.46
N ALA A 57 2.76 6.16 -6.60
CA ALA A 57 2.20 5.75 -7.89
C ALA A 57 2.02 6.91 -8.90
N GLY A 58 1.44 8.03 -8.47
CA GLY A 58 1.20 9.21 -9.30
C GLY A 58 2.50 9.94 -9.66
N ALA A 59 3.44 10.06 -8.73
CA ALA A 59 4.77 10.61 -9.02
C ALA A 59 5.50 9.80 -10.09
N ILE A 60 5.48 8.46 -10.00
CA ILE A 60 6.07 7.57 -11.01
C ILE A 60 5.35 7.72 -12.35
N ALA A 61 4.02 7.78 -12.36
CA ALA A 61 3.23 7.96 -13.58
C ALA A 61 3.58 9.26 -14.32
N ARG A 62 3.87 10.34 -13.57
CA ARG A 62 4.28 11.65 -14.12
C ARG A 62 5.80 11.78 -14.31
N GLY A 63 6.58 10.71 -14.17
CA GLY A 63 8.03 10.75 -14.36
C GLY A 63 8.79 11.52 -13.27
N GLY A 64 8.24 11.59 -12.06
CA GLY A 64 8.88 12.23 -10.91
C GLY A 64 8.71 13.75 -10.85
N GLN A 65 7.65 14.30 -11.45
CA GLN A 65 7.31 15.72 -11.31
C GLN A 65 7.32 16.15 -9.83
N SER A 66 7.93 17.30 -9.54
CA SER A 66 8.15 17.78 -8.17
C SER A 66 6.85 17.91 -7.39
N CYS A 67 5.77 18.40 -8.00
CA CYS A 67 4.46 18.51 -7.34
C CYS A 67 3.91 17.15 -6.87
N CYS A 68 3.94 16.13 -7.73
CA CYS A 68 3.47 14.79 -7.40
C CYS A 68 4.38 14.13 -6.35
N LEU A 69 5.69 14.36 -6.45
CA LEU A 69 6.65 13.82 -5.49
C LEU A 69 6.49 14.44 -4.09
N GLU A 70 6.33 15.76 -4.01
CA GLU A 70 6.06 16.46 -2.75
C GLU A 70 4.77 15.98 -2.11
N PHE A 71 3.70 15.83 -2.89
CA PHE A 71 2.45 15.26 -2.39
C PHE A 71 2.62 13.83 -1.89
N SER A 72 3.30 12.96 -2.65
CA SER A 72 3.63 11.60 -2.22
C SER A 72 4.41 11.58 -0.90
N LEU A 73 5.37 12.50 -0.72
CA LEU A 73 6.13 12.64 0.52
C LEU A 73 5.27 13.15 1.69
N GLN A 74 4.25 13.97 1.44
CA GLN A 74 3.31 14.42 2.48
C GLN A 74 2.39 13.30 2.97
N ILE A 75 1.95 12.39 2.09
CA ILE A 75 1.09 11.26 2.48
C ILE A 75 1.88 10.04 2.99
N LEU A 76 3.18 9.97 2.68
CA LEU A 76 4.05 8.85 3.07
C LEU A 76 4.08 8.58 4.58
N PRO A 77 4.19 9.57 5.49
CA PRO A 77 4.18 9.33 6.92
C PRO A 77 2.89 8.65 7.39
N VAL A 78 1.75 8.99 6.79
CA VAL A 78 0.45 8.39 7.11
C VAL A 78 0.38 6.95 6.59
N CYS A 79 0.67 6.75 5.30
CA CYS A 79 0.66 5.43 4.66
C CYS A 79 1.67 4.47 5.31
N GLY A 80 2.93 4.92 5.40
CA GLY A 80 4.03 4.15 5.99
C GLY A 80 3.83 3.92 7.48
N GLY A 81 3.35 4.93 8.22
CA GLY A 81 3.03 4.79 9.64
C GLY A 81 1.95 3.75 9.90
N ALA A 82 0.86 3.75 9.12
CA ALA A 82 -0.20 2.76 9.24
C ALA A 82 0.28 1.34 8.94
N LEU A 83 1.06 1.16 7.87
CA LEU A 83 1.66 -0.13 7.53
C LEU A 83 2.64 -0.61 8.61
N ALA A 84 3.49 0.29 9.11
CA ALA A 84 4.43 -0.01 10.19
C ALA A 84 3.69 -0.44 11.45
N MET A 85 2.62 0.26 11.85
CA MET A 85 1.80 -0.13 13.00
C MET A 85 1.16 -1.51 12.80
N GLY A 86 0.57 -1.77 11.63
CA GLY A 86 -0.02 -3.08 11.31
C GLY A 86 1.01 -4.22 11.33
N THR A 87 2.24 -3.93 10.91
CA THR A 87 3.38 -4.85 10.93
C THR A 87 3.87 -5.11 12.35
N VAL A 88 4.09 -4.06 13.14
CA VAL A 88 4.52 -4.15 14.54
C VAL A 88 3.52 -4.92 15.39
N ALA A 89 2.21 -4.77 15.11
CA ALA A 89 1.16 -5.55 15.76
C ALA A 89 1.32 -7.08 15.57
N GLN A 90 2.02 -7.55 14.53
CA GLN A 90 2.31 -8.98 14.34
C GLN A 90 3.41 -9.50 15.28
N PHE A 91 4.25 -8.61 15.81
CA PHE A 91 5.38 -8.98 16.67
C PHE A 91 5.08 -8.83 18.16
N LEU A 92 4.17 -7.91 18.54
CA LEU A 92 3.83 -7.67 19.93
C LEU A 92 2.91 -8.75 20.50
N ARG A 93 3.15 -9.22 21.73
CA ARG A 93 2.17 -10.02 22.46
C ARG A 93 1.11 -9.12 23.08
N LEU A 94 -0.12 -9.22 22.58
CA LEU A 94 -1.26 -8.50 23.11
C LEU A 94 -1.91 -9.27 24.29
N PRO A 95 -2.41 -8.58 25.32
CA PRO A 95 -3.02 -9.23 26.49
C PRO A 95 -4.47 -9.72 26.26
N PHE A 96 -4.98 -9.67 25.02
CA PHE A 96 -6.42 -9.82 24.71
C PHE A 96 -6.91 -11.27 24.49
N GLY A 97 -6.19 -12.29 24.97
CA GLY A 97 -6.62 -13.69 24.96
C GLY A 97 -7.17 -14.15 23.59
N ARG A 98 -8.47 -14.50 23.54
CA ARG A 98 -9.18 -14.96 22.33
C ARG A 98 -9.22 -13.94 21.18
N PHE A 99 -9.08 -12.66 21.47
CA PHE A 99 -9.14 -11.59 20.45
C PHE A 99 -7.77 -11.24 19.86
N ASN A 100 -6.69 -11.85 20.34
CA ASN A 100 -5.34 -11.57 19.85
C ASN A 100 -5.20 -11.82 18.35
N LYS A 101 -5.71 -12.94 17.84
CA LYS A 101 -5.63 -13.27 16.42
C LYS A 101 -6.46 -12.32 15.53
N PRO A 102 -7.77 -12.10 15.77
CA PRO A 102 -8.55 -11.20 14.92
C PRO A 102 -8.04 -9.75 14.97
N MET A 103 -7.60 -9.24 16.13
CA MET A 103 -7.06 -7.87 16.22
C MET A 103 -5.77 -7.70 15.42
N ARG A 104 -4.87 -8.68 15.43
CA ARG A 104 -3.64 -8.66 14.61
C ARG A 104 -3.97 -8.66 13.11
N LEU A 105 -4.90 -9.52 12.70
CA LEU A 105 -5.32 -9.58 11.30
C LEU A 105 -6.01 -8.29 10.86
N ALA A 106 -6.83 -7.69 11.73
CA ALA A 106 -7.46 -6.39 11.47
C ALA A 106 -6.41 -5.28 11.36
N ALA A 107 -5.44 -5.21 12.28
CA ALA A 107 -4.36 -4.24 12.23
C ALA A 107 -3.49 -4.38 10.96
N TRP A 108 -3.18 -5.62 10.56
CA TRP A 108 -2.49 -5.91 9.31
C TRP A 108 -3.30 -5.46 8.09
N SER A 109 -4.58 -5.84 8.05
CA SER A 109 -5.48 -5.49 6.97
C SER A 109 -5.64 -3.97 6.82
N LEU A 110 -5.85 -3.25 7.93
CA LEU A 110 -5.96 -1.79 7.94
C LEU A 110 -4.65 -1.11 7.53
N GLY A 111 -3.51 -1.59 8.03
CA GLY A 111 -2.20 -1.05 7.66
C GLY A 111 -1.93 -1.17 6.16
N LEU A 112 -2.27 -2.32 5.56
CA LEU A 112 -2.18 -2.52 4.12
C LEU A 112 -3.20 -1.67 3.34
N LEU A 113 -4.44 -1.56 3.83
CA LEU A 113 -5.47 -0.74 3.16
C LEU A 113 -5.06 0.72 3.08
N VAL A 114 -4.49 1.27 4.16
CA VAL A 114 -4.00 2.66 4.20
C VAL A 114 -2.73 2.83 3.35
N TRP A 115 -1.85 1.82 3.29
CA TRP A 115 -0.69 1.84 2.40
C TRP A 115 -1.12 1.89 0.93
N PHE A 116 -1.97 0.95 0.52
CA PHE A 116 -2.39 0.83 -0.86
C PHE A 116 -3.40 1.91 -1.27
N SER A 117 -4.17 2.50 -0.36
CA SER A 117 -5.01 3.67 -0.67
C SER A 117 -4.19 4.90 -1.05
N GLY A 118 -2.89 4.93 -0.73
CA GLY A 118 -1.95 5.90 -1.29
C GLY A 118 -1.90 5.88 -2.82
N ILE A 119 -2.19 4.74 -3.46
CA ILE A 119 -2.22 4.60 -4.94
C ILE A 119 -3.30 5.49 -5.57
N PRO A 120 -4.62 5.29 -5.30
CA PRO A 120 -5.66 6.12 -5.89
C PRO A 120 -5.53 7.59 -5.47
N VAL A 121 -5.12 7.87 -4.22
CA VAL A 121 -4.89 9.24 -3.76
C VAL A 121 -3.78 9.93 -4.56
N SER A 122 -2.67 9.23 -4.83
CA SER A 122 -1.58 9.75 -5.66
C SER A 122 -1.98 9.92 -7.12
N PHE A 123 -2.77 9.00 -7.69
CA PHE A 123 -3.31 9.16 -9.04
C PHE A 123 -4.30 10.32 -9.17
N LEU A 124 -5.18 10.52 -8.19
CA LEU A 124 -6.11 11.64 -8.18
C LEU A 124 -5.37 12.97 -8.23
N HIS A 125 -4.28 13.11 -7.46
CA HIS A 125 -3.43 14.31 -7.54
C HIS A 125 -2.66 14.41 -8.86
N ALA A 126 -2.21 13.29 -9.42
CA ALA A 126 -1.56 13.30 -10.73
C ALA A 126 -2.52 13.69 -11.88
N PHE A 127 -3.84 13.60 -11.69
CA PHE A 127 -4.85 13.96 -12.69
C PHE A 127 -5.52 15.33 -12.46
N SER A 128 -5.24 15.98 -11.32
CA SER A 128 -5.60 17.38 -11.09
C SER A 128 -4.61 18.32 -11.78
#